data_AF-A0A674G7L0-F1
#
_entry.id   AF-A0A674G7L0-F1
#
_cell.length_a   1.000
_cell.length_b   1.000
_cell.length_c   1.000
_cell.angle_alpha   90.00
_cell.angle_beta   90.00
_cell.angle_gamma   90.00
#
_symmetry.space_group_name_H-M   'P 1'
#
loop_
_entity.id
_entity.type
_entity.pdbx_description
1 polymer ?
#
loop_
_entity_poly.entity_id
_entity_poly.type
_entity_poly.pdbx_seq_one_letter_code
_entity_poly.pdbx_strand_id
1 'polypeptide(L)'
;MAAATTGTGSRSLLARRLQLPPPGFHTVMGSSDPVVMSQNVSKHPQELPSFKPKLKTIQVITKDLIRELIIPQERPKPCLIIGEKEYERIKESARAPAGVERWDRLKTLRARQDAAFEALKKAQIEEQRKAELEDKRDHRRDVEEELQQEEQKLLQRAARMRLEQEEDVRELNALFLNAKCNMIRDKQVLEKRMIHKELVEEEKRLDRMMEMEWEKGMEVQEELECQRKQELIRARRDIVKQMEQRAEEQALRAEELYQEGQRQLERLEQMKREDRKAWEQKQERLKQIRADIKRFNVESQRLKDQERERDRLEDERVLEQQRQKAEREAALEAKQQQLRLEKEKELAQLRATQERAQDWQAEQDALRAKRNQEVADREWRRRELEKARKKAELEQQLKQDRLEQVAQKEQYLAMQVEQDHQEFQRVLRAHQEQLEREKLEREQRELRQRAHAEYLRRQIQELQQQRQRERAALMAEARQQQQEVRQRSQRLAQFRQQKLQEFRATGIPDKYFALVECRARSRASRAPS
;
A
#
# COMPACT_ATOMS: atom_id res chain seq x y z
N MET A 1 -26.96 53.39 14.27
CA MET A 1 -27.77 52.18 14.14
C MET A 1 -27.73 51.43 15.45
N ALA A 2 -28.88 51.37 16.11
CA ALA A 2 -29.11 50.75 17.40
C ALA A 2 -29.75 49.36 17.21
N ALA A 3 -29.48 48.46 18.17
CA ALA A 3 -30.32 47.39 18.72
C ALA A 3 -29.37 46.31 19.30
N ALA A 4 -29.23 46.12 20.62
CA ALA A 4 -30.19 45.52 21.56
C ALA A 4 -30.48 44.05 21.18
N THR A 5 -30.47 43.01 22.01
CA THR A 5 -30.54 42.73 23.46
C THR A 5 -30.51 41.17 23.54
N THR A 6 -29.97 40.43 24.51
CA THR A 6 -30.40 40.15 25.91
C THR A 6 -29.35 39.19 26.51
N GLY A 7 -28.84 39.30 27.76
CA GLY A 7 -29.47 38.81 29.01
C GLY A 7 -29.53 37.27 29.02
N THR A 8 -29.00 36.47 29.96
CA THR A 8 -28.92 36.57 31.44
C THR A 8 -28.12 35.35 31.97
N GLY A 9 -27.66 35.38 33.23
CA GLY A 9 -27.60 34.16 34.05
C GLY A 9 -26.25 33.71 34.61
N SER A 10 -25.84 34.33 35.71
CA SER A 10 -24.84 33.88 36.69
C SER A 10 -25.10 32.48 37.28
N ARG A 11 -24.05 31.66 37.50
CA ARG A 11 -23.56 31.22 38.83
C ARG A 11 -22.52 30.09 38.74
N SER A 12 -21.47 30.28 39.53
CA SER A 12 -20.47 29.33 40.00
C SER A 12 -21.05 28.08 40.66
N LEU A 13 -20.36 26.93 40.51
CA LEU A 13 -19.78 26.09 41.58
C LEU A 13 -19.55 24.66 41.04
N LEU A 14 -18.28 24.29 40.88
CA LEU A 14 -17.85 22.91 40.61
C LEU A 14 -17.83 22.14 41.94
N ALA A 15 -18.74 21.17 42.09
CA ALA A 15 -18.73 20.21 43.18
C ALA A 15 -18.49 18.81 42.63
N ARG A 16 -17.33 18.23 42.98
CA ARG A 16 -16.99 16.81 42.85
C ARG A 16 -17.95 15.98 43.71
N ARG A 17 -18.49 14.89 43.15
CA ARG A 17 -19.23 13.86 43.89
C ARG A 17 -18.49 12.53 43.74
N LEU A 18 -17.80 12.12 44.80
CA LEU A 18 -17.36 10.74 45.05
C LEU A 18 -18.34 10.14 46.07
N GLN A 19 -18.85 8.95 45.77
CA GLN A 19 -19.68 8.14 46.66
C GLN A 19 -18.77 7.32 47.59
N LEU A 20 -19.10 7.32 48.89
CA LEU A 20 -18.68 6.32 49.88
C LEU A 20 -19.91 5.91 50.72
N PRO A 21 -20.06 4.62 51.09
CA PRO A 21 -21.01 4.13 52.10
C PRO A 21 -20.36 4.00 53.51
N PRO A 22 -21.13 3.72 54.59
CA PRO A 22 -20.99 4.35 55.92
C PRO A 22 -20.18 3.57 56.98
N PRO A 23 -19.97 4.17 58.19
CA PRO A 23 -19.20 3.59 59.29
C PRO A 23 -20.02 2.60 60.14
N GLY A 24 -19.38 1.50 60.56
CA GLY A 24 -19.88 0.58 61.56
C GLY A 24 -19.47 1.01 62.97
N PHE A 25 -20.45 1.09 63.88
CA PHE A 25 -20.24 1.20 65.32
C PHE A 25 -20.30 -0.17 66.00
N HIS A 26 -19.59 -0.25 67.12
CA HIS A 26 -19.42 -1.39 68.02
C HIS A 26 -20.73 -1.97 68.58
N THR A 27 -20.76 -3.31 68.71
CA THR A 27 -21.59 -4.03 69.70
C THR A 27 -20.73 -5.10 70.37
N VAL A 28 -20.73 -5.08 71.70
CA VAL A 28 -20.18 -6.10 72.63
C VAL A 28 -21.34 -6.97 73.11
N MET A 29 -21.11 -8.29 73.28
CA MET A 29 -21.71 -9.27 74.23
C MET A 29 -21.49 -10.69 73.64
N GLY A 30 -20.64 -11.54 74.24
CA GLY A 30 -21.01 -12.68 75.13
C GLY A 30 -21.35 -13.95 74.30
N SER A 31 -20.95 -15.19 74.58
CA SER A 31 -20.32 -15.89 75.70
C SER A 31 -19.92 -17.34 75.29
N SER A 32 -18.98 -17.94 76.05
CA SER A 32 -18.90 -19.36 76.50
C SER A 32 -18.66 -20.55 75.53
N ASP A 33 -17.41 -21.06 75.56
CA ASP A 33 -16.91 -22.45 75.83
C ASP A 33 -17.35 -23.66 74.97
N PRO A 34 -16.67 -24.86 74.97
CA PRO A 34 -15.46 -25.33 75.69
C PRO A 34 -14.42 -26.23 74.90
N VAL A 35 -13.30 -26.63 75.57
CA VAL A 35 -12.59 -27.97 75.51
C VAL A 35 -11.75 -28.30 74.23
N VAL A 36 -10.50 -28.82 74.18
CA VAL A 36 -9.56 -29.48 75.12
C VAL A 36 -8.13 -29.68 74.52
N MET A 37 -7.10 -29.66 75.39
CA MET A 37 -5.76 -30.32 75.45
C MET A 37 -4.72 -30.30 74.29
N SER A 38 -3.48 -29.83 74.57
CA SER A 38 -2.29 -30.66 74.95
C SER A 38 -0.93 -29.95 74.76
N GLN A 39 -0.12 -29.87 75.84
CA GLN A 39 1.36 -30.07 75.95
C GLN A 39 2.35 -29.19 75.11
N ASN A 40 3.55 -28.74 75.54
CA ASN A 40 4.46 -29.09 76.65
C ASN A 40 5.63 -28.06 76.81
N VAL A 41 6.07 -27.84 78.07
CA VAL A 41 7.46 -27.80 78.60
C VAL A 41 8.32 -26.50 78.70
N SER A 42 8.55 -26.15 79.98
CA SER A 42 9.74 -25.67 80.76
C SER A 42 10.39 -24.31 80.47
N LYS A 43 10.67 -23.46 81.48
CA LYS A 43 11.57 -23.68 82.63
C LYS A 43 11.31 -22.67 83.78
N HIS A 44 11.19 -23.17 85.02
CA HIS A 44 11.50 -22.46 86.29
C HIS A 44 13.00 -22.61 86.60
N PRO A 45 13.69 -21.81 87.47
CA PRO A 45 13.39 -21.57 88.90
C PRO A 45 13.60 -20.08 89.33
N GLN A 46 13.30 -19.58 90.54
CA GLN A 46 13.75 -20.05 91.85
C GLN A 46 12.97 -19.34 92.98
N GLU A 47 12.80 -20.03 94.09
CA GLU A 47 11.83 -19.77 95.14
C GLU A 47 12.52 -19.70 96.53
N LEU A 48 11.87 -18.97 97.46
CA LEU A 48 11.86 -19.09 98.95
C LEU A 48 12.99 -18.44 99.79
N PRO A 49 12.79 -18.21 101.12
CA PRO A 49 11.59 -18.43 101.97
C PRO A 49 11.26 -17.28 102.98
N SER A 50 10.02 -17.22 103.49
CA SER A 50 9.78 -16.73 104.86
C SER A 50 8.97 -17.75 105.67
N PHE A 51 9.66 -18.29 106.66
CA PHE A 51 9.25 -19.31 107.65
C PHE A 51 7.92 -18.98 108.36
N LYS A 52 7.03 -19.98 108.51
CA LYS A 52 5.97 -20.02 109.54
C LYS A 52 6.27 -21.18 110.50
N PRO A 53 6.42 -20.96 111.82
CA PRO A 53 6.55 -22.07 112.78
C PRO A 53 5.18 -22.67 113.16
N LYS A 54 5.14 -24.01 113.20
CA LYS A 54 3.99 -24.85 113.59
C LYS A 54 3.90 -25.00 115.12
N LEU A 55 2.69 -24.94 115.69
CA LEU A 55 2.42 -25.23 117.12
C LEU A 55 2.14 -26.73 117.33
N LYS A 56 2.49 -27.26 118.51
CA LYS A 56 2.24 -28.67 118.90
C LYS A 56 0.83 -28.83 119.50
N THR A 57 0.07 -29.80 119.01
CA THR A 57 -1.30 -30.15 119.47
C THR A 57 -1.26 -31.49 120.22
N ILE A 58 -2.00 -31.65 121.32
CA ILE A 58 -2.26 -32.96 121.95
C ILE A 58 -3.76 -33.23 121.90
N GLN A 59 -4.13 -34.46 121.51
CA GLN A 59 -5.51 -34.94 121.45
C GLN A 59 -5.94 -35.46 122.82
N VAL A 60 -7.07 -34.98 123.34
CA VAL A 60 -7.66 -35.49 124.59
C VAL A 60 -8.95 -36.24 124.24
N ILE A 61 -9.04 -37.51 124.67
CA ILE A 61 -10.20 -38.38 124.45
C ILE A 61 -10.99 -38.48 125.76
N THR A 62 -12.25 -38.02 125.73
CA THR A 62 -13.28 -38.35 126.74
C THR A 62 -14.50 -38.91 126.02
N LYS A 63 -15.36 -39.67 126.73
CA LYS A 63 -16.29 -40.65 126.14
C LYS A 63 -17.24 -40.16 125.04
N ASP A 64 -17.49 -38.86 124.86
CA ASP A 64 -18.45 -38.36 123.85
C ASP A 64 -17.95 -37.28 122.86
N LEU A 65 -16.67 -36.90 122.77
CA LEU A 65 -16.11 -36.08 121.64
C LEU A 65 -14.57 -35.90 121.76
N ILE A 66 -13.85 -35.85 120.62
CA ILE A 66 -12.41 -35.54 120.53
C ILE A 66 -12.22 -34.03 120.35
N ARG A 67 -11.39 -33.38 121.19
CA ARG A 67 -11.01 -31.95 121.06
C ARG A 67 -9.50 -31.78 120.94
N GLU A 68 -9.07 -30.85 120.09
CA GLU A 68 -7.69 -30.40 119.96
C GLU A 68 -7.48 -29.11 120.77
N LEU A 69 -6.58 -29.14 121.77
CA LEU A 69 -6.23 -28.00 122.62
C LEU A 69 -4.78 -27.56 122.35
N ILE A 70 -4.59 -26.23 122.22
CA ILE A 70 -3.28 -25.57 122.06
C ILE A 70 -2.86 -25.03 123.43
N ILE A 71 -1.72 -25.50 123.96
CA ILE A 71 -1.17 -25.07 125.26
C ILE A 71 -0.14 -23.93 125.05
N PRO A 72 -0.35 -22.73 125.62
CA PRO A 72 0.69 -21.71 125.73
C PRO A 72 1.71 -22.10 126.81
N GLN A 73 3.01 -22.14 126.48
CA GLN A 73 4.08 -22.26 127.48
C GLN A 73 4.54 -20.88 127.94
N GLU A 74 4.34 -20.61 129.23
CA GLU A 74 5.12 -19.64 129.98
C GLU A 74 6.55 -20.16 130.20
N ARG A 75 7.55 -19.31 129.97
CA ARG A 75 8.90 -19.45 130.52
C ARG A 75 9.33 -18.10 131.13
N PRO A 76 10.15 -18.13 132.20
CA PRO A 76 10.45 -16.97 133.05
C PRO A 76 11.37 -15.95 132.38
N LYS A 77 11.36 -14.70 132.89
CA LYS A 77 12.28 -13.62 132.51
C LYS A 77 13.75 -14.06 132.71
N PRO A 78 14.65 -13.65 131.81
CA PRO A 78 15.37 -12.38 131.99
C PRO A 78 15.54 -11.52 130.71
N CYS A 79 15.59 -10.21 130.94
CA CYS A 79 16.29 -9.15 130.18
C CYS A 79 16.04 -9.02 128.66
N LEU A 80 15.13 -8.11 128.30
CA LEU A 80 15.01 -7.53 126.96
C LEU A 80 16.23 -6.62 126.70
N ILE A 81 17.25 -7.13 126.01
CA ILE A 81 18.31 -6.31 125.43
C ILE A 81 17.70 -5.60 124.23
N ILE A 82 17.23 -4.37 124.42
CA ILE A 82 16.87 -3.50 123.30
C ILE A 82 18.19 -3.13 122.61
N GLY A 83 18.37 -3.52 121.35
CA GLY A 83 19.57 -3.12 120.59
C GLY A 83 19.63 -1.60 120.47
N GLU A 84 20.83 -1.00 120.52
CA GLU A 84 21.00 0.47 120.50
C GLU A 84 20.19 1.14 119.38
N LYS A 85 20.10 0.52 118.19
CA LYS A 85 19.31 1.04 117.05
C LYS A 85 17.79 1.04 117.30
N GLU A 86 17.29 0.08 118.06
CA GLU A 86 15.87 0.01 118.44
C GLU A 86 15.58 0.86 119.67
N TYR A 87 16.51 0.95 120.61
CA TYR A 87 16.42 1.83 121.78
C TYR A 87 16.47 3.30 121.34
N GLU A 88 17.36 3.65 120.42
CA GLU A 88 17.41 4.99 119.81
C GLU A 88 16.19 5.25 118.93
N ARG A 89 15.69 4.29 118.13
CA ARG A 89 14.40 4.45 117.43
C ARG A 89 13.24 4.71 118.39
N ILE A 90 13.17 4.01 119.53
CA ILE A 90 12.12 4.20 120.55
C ILE A 90 12.29 5.54 121.28
N LYS A 91 13.54 5.93 121.57
CA LYS A 91 13.88 7.22 122.20
C LYS A 91 13.61 8.41 121.27
N GLU A 92 13.89 8.27 119.97
CA GLU A 92 13.61 9.26 118.92
C GLU A 92 12.12 9.33 118.54
N SER A 93 11.35 8.24 118.69
CA SER A 93 9.91 8.22 118.46
C SER A 93 9.09 8.67 119.67
N ALA A 94 9.61 8.49 120.89
CA ALA A 94 9.02 8.99 122.14
C ALA A 94 9.32 10.48 122.40
N ARG A 95 10.40 11.04 121.80
CA ARG A 95 10.64 12.49 121.82
C ARG A 95 9.59 13.17 120.92
N ALA A 96 8.63 13.87 121.53
CA ALA A 96 7.70 14.72 120.79
C ALA A 96 8.51 15.77 120.02
N PRO A 97 8.55 15.74 118.69
CA PRO A 97 9.39 16.66 117.94
C PRO A 97 8.88 18.08 118.14
N ALA A 98 9.78 19.02 118.41
CA ALA A 98 9.46 20.43 118.22
C ALA A 98 9.00 20.62 116.77
N GLY A 99 8.02 21.48 116.51
CA GLY A 99 7.34 21.57 115.20
C GLY A 99 8.26 21.69 113.98
N VAL A 100 9.49 22.20 114.17
CA VAL A 100 10.53 22.38 113.15
C VAL A 100 11.12 21.06 112.64
N GLU A 101 11.48 20.10 113.51
CA GLU A 101 12.10 18.83 113.08
C GLU A 101 11.09 17.87 112.42
N ARG A 102 9.82 17.92 112.85
CA ARG A 102 8.69 17.27 112.17
C ARG A 102 8.53 17.83 110.76
N TRP A 103 8.67 19.14 110.61
CA TRP A 103 8.62 19.84 109.33
C TRP A 103 9.77 19.43 108.41
N ASP A 104 11.00 19.28 108.90
CA ASP A 104 12.15 18.93 108.07
C ASP A 104 12.17 17.43 107.69
N ARG A 105 11.68 16.54 108.56
CA ARG A 105 11.41 15.13 108.22
C ARG A 105 10.28 15.00 107.20
N LEU A 106 9.20 15.78 107.35
CA LEU A 106 8.16 15.86 106.32
C LEU A 106 8.71 16.43 105.01
N LYS A 107 9.54 17.48 105.04
CA LYS A 107 10.15 18.06 103.84
C LYS A 107 11.09 17.09 103.13
N THR A 108 11.90 16.32 103.84
CA THR A 108 12.82 15.34 103.23
C THR A 108 12.09 14.12 102.68
N LEU A 109 11.05 13.64 103.36
CA LEU A 109 10.16 12.61 102.83
C LEU A 109 9.37 13.12 101.63
N ARG A 110 8.88 14.36 101.69
CA ARG A 110 8.16 15.01 100.58
C ARG A 110 9.09 15.24 99.40
N ALA A 111 10.32 15.74 99.60
CA ALA A 111 11.32 15.88 98.55
C ALA A 111 11.74 14.54 97.92
N ARG A 112 11.81 13.45 98.70
CA ARG A 112 12.05 12.10 98.17
C ARG A 112 10.86 11.58 97.36
N GLN A 113 9.64 11.82 97.84
CA GLN A 113 8.42 11.49 97.09
C GLN A 113 8.32 12.32 95.82
N ASP A 114 8.60 13.62 95.88
CA ASP A 114 8.60 14.54 94.75
C ASP A 114 9.68 14.16 93.73
N ALA A 115 10.90 13.81 94.15
CA ALA A 115 11.97 13.34 93.27
C ALA A 115 11.63 11.99 92.60
N ALA A 116 11.01 11.06 93.33
CA ALA A 116 10.53 9.80 92.77
C ALA A 116 9.37 10.04 91.78
N PHE A 117 8.46 10.95 92.09
CA PHE A 117 7.38 11.40 91.20
C PHE A 117 7.94 12.08 89.95
N GLU A 118 8.96 12.92 90.07
CA GLU A 118 9.61 13.57 88.93
C GLU A 118 10.36 12.57 88.05
N ALA A 119 11.04 11.58 88.64
CA ALA A 119 11.70 10.52 87.88
C ALA A 119 10.69 9.66 87.11
N LEU A 120 9.57 9.29 87.74
CA LEU A 120 8.47 8.59 87.08
C LEU A 120 7.85 9.44 85.97
N LYS A 121 7.61 10.73 86.21
CA LYS A 121 7.11 11.66 85.18
C LYS A 121 8.08 11.79 84.02
N LYS A 122 9.40 11.88 84.27
CA LYS A 122 10.43 11.93 83.22
C LYS A 122 10.48 10.65 82.40
N ALA A 123 10.43 9.48 83.05
CA ALA A 123 10.35 8.20 82.36
C ALA A 123 9.07 8.08 81.53
N GLN A 124 7.91 8.49 82.06
CA GLN A 124 6.65 8.54 81.32
C GLN A 124 6.72 9.49 80.13
N ILE A 125 7.33 10.67 80.27
CA ILE A 125 7.53 11.63 79.18
C ILE A 125 8.48 11.07 78.11
N GLU A 126 9.54 10.36 78.49
CA GLU A 126 10.46 9.73 77.54
C GLU A 126 9.82 8.54 76.81
N GLU A 127 9.01 7.75 77.50
CA GLU A 127 8.23 6.66 76.91
C GLU A 127 7.15 7.20 75.96
N GLN A 128 6.44 8.26 76.36
CA GLN A 128 5.50 8.98 75.49
C GLN A 128 6.21 9.58 74.27
N ARG A 129 7.40 10.17 74.42
CA ARG A 129 8.18 10.69 73.30
C ARG A 129 8.67 9.58 72.35
N LYS A 130 9.03 8.40 72.88
CA LYS A 130 9.41 7.24 72.07
C LYS A 130 8.19 6.69 71.32
N ALA A 131 7.07 6.50 72.01
CA ALA A 131 5.80 6.10 71.40
C ALA A 131 5.37 7.09 70.30
N GLU A 132 5.43 8.40 70.56
CA GLU A 132 5.13 9.41 69.54
C GLU A 132 6.07 9.35 68.32
N LEU A 133 7.35 9.00 68.51
CA LEU A 133 8.31 8.86 67.41
C LEU A 133 8.10 7.56 66.63
N GLU A 134 7.68 6.49 67.29
CA GLU A 134 7.28 5.22 66.69
C GLU A 134 5.98 5.39 65.91
N ASP A 135 4.94 6.01 66.49
CA ASP A 135 3.69 6.37 65.81
C ASP A 135 3.95 7.24 64.58
N LYS A 136 4.87 8.22 64.67
CA LYS A 136 5.27 9.05 63.52
C LYS A 136 6.05 8.28 62.46
N ARG A 137 6.78 7.21 62.82
CA ARG A 137 7.51 6.35 61.87
C ARG A 137 6.57 5.37 61.20
N ASP A 138 5.66 4.78 61.96
CA ASP A 138 4.65 3.85 61.46
C ASP A 138 3.67 4.59 60.55
N HIS A 139 3.20 5.78 60.95
CA HIS A 139 2.39 6.62 60.07
C HIS A 139 3.11 7.01 58.77
N ARG A 140 4.43 7.26 58.81
CA ARG A 140 5.22 7.49 57.59
C ARG A 140 5.32 6.26 56.71
N ARG A 141 5.50 5.07 57.30
CA ARG A 141 5.52 3.80 56.56
C ARG A 141 4.17 3.51 55.94
N ASP A 142 3.07 3.72 56.67
CA ASP A 142 1.72 3.55 56.14
C ASP A 142 1.49 4.46 54.93
N VAL A 143 1.88 5.74 55.03
CA VAL A 143 1.79 6.70 53.92
C VAL A 143 2.70 6.31 52.75
N GLU A 144 3.92 5.84 53.01
CA GLU A 144 4.84 5.36 51.98
C GLU A 144 4.32 4.09 51.29
N GLU A 145 3.71 3.17 52.03
CA GLU A 145 3.09 1.95 51.50
C GLU A 145 1.85 2.29 50.66
N GLU A 146 1.01 3.21 51.12
CA GLU A 146 -0.14 3.72 50.35
C GLU A 146 0.33 4.36 49.05
N LEU A 147 1.35 5.22 49.09
CA LEU A 147 1.94 5.83 47.90
C LEU A 147 2.51 4.77 46.95
N GLN A 148 3.23 3.77 47.46
CA GLN A 148 3.74 2.68 46.65
C GLN A 148 2.60 1.86 46.02
N GLN A 149 1.50 1.61 46.74
CA GLN A 149 0.33 0.94 46.18
C GLN A 149 -0.35 1.78 45.11
N GLU A 150 -0.46 3.10 45.31
CA GLU A 150 -0.99 4.02 44.32
C GLU A 150 -0.11 4.07 43.07
N GLU A 151 1.20 4.18 43.24
CA GLU A 151 2.18 4.12 42.16
C GLU A 151 2.08 2.79 41.40
N GLN A 152 1.99 1.66 42.11
CA GLN A 152 1.78 0.36 41.49
C GLN A 152 0.46 0.29 40.72
N LYS A 153 -0.64 0.81 41.26
CA LYS A 153 -1.95 0.90 40.57
C LYS A 153 -1.84 1.77 39.32
N LEU A 154 -1.13 2.89 39.39
CA LEU A 154 -0.88 3.79 38.26
C LEU A 154 -0.05 3.11 37.17
N LEU A 155 1.02 2.41 37.56
CA LEU A 155 1.86 1.64 36.65
C LEU A 155 1.08 0.49 35.99
N GLN A 156 0.29 -0.25 36.76
CA GLN A 156 -0.58 -1.30 36.23
C GLN A 156 -1.63 -0.73 35.27
N ARG A 157 -2.25 0.41 35.60
CA ARG A 157 -3.19 1.10 34.72
C ARG A 157 -2.52 1.56 33.44
N ALA A 158 -1.33 2.15 33.52
CA ALA A 158 -0.55 2.57 32.36
C ALA A 158 -0.16 1.37 31.47
N ALA A 159 0.29 0.27 32.08
CA ALA A 159 0.60 -0.97 31.37
C ALA A 159 -0.62 -1.57 30.67
N ARG A 160 -1.78 -1.60 31.36
CA ARG A 160 -3.05 -2.04 30.78
C ARG A 160 -3.48 -1.16 29.61
N MET A 161 -3.37 0.16 29.72
CA MET A 161 -3.66 1.07 28.61
C MET A 161 -2.74 0.81 27.41
N ARG A 162 -1.44 0.57 27.63
CA ARG A 162 -0.50 0.21 26.53
C ARG A 162 -0.95 -1.05 25.80
N LEU A 163 -1.32 -2.09 26.54
CA LEU A 163 -1.84 -3.34 25.96
C LEU A 163 -3.17 -3.14 25.23
N GLU A 164 -4.05 -2.25 25.71
CA GLU A 164 -5.31 -1.92 25.03
C GLU A 164 -5.11 -1.15 23.72
N GLN A 165 -4.00 -0.42 23.58
CA GLN A 165 -3.66 0.27 22.33
C GLN A 165 -3.05 -0.66 21.27
N GLU A 166 -2.67 -1.89 21.63
CA GLU A 166 -2.18 -2.87 20.67
C GLU A 166 -3.28 -3.26 19.67
N GLU A 167 -2.90 -3.43 18.41
CA GLU A 167 -3.86 -3.63 17.30
C GLU A 167 -4.76 -4.84 17.53
N ASP A 168 -4.19 -5.98 17.92
CA ASP A 168 -4.91 -7.22 18.24
C ASP A 168 -6.03 -7.00 19.27
N VAL A 169 -5.78 -6.15 20.26
CA VAL A 169 -6.72 -5.89 21.36
C VAL A 169 -7.75 -4.85 20.95
N ARG A 170 -7.37 -3.82 20.20
CA ARG A 170 -8.32 -2.86 19.60
C ARG A 170 -9.31 -3.58 18.69
N GLU A 171 -8.84 -4.53 17.90
CA GLU A 171 -9.70 -5.37 17.08
C GLU A 171 -10.64 -6.25 17.92
N LEU A 172 -10.14 -6.86 18.98
CA LEU A 172 -10.97 -7.62 19.91
C LEU A 172 -12.05 -6.73 20.56
N ASN A 173 -11.69 -5.51 20.96
CA ASN A 173 -12.63 -4.52 21.48
C ASN A 173 -13.70 -4.12 20.46
N ALA A 174 -13.33 -4.02 19.17
CA ALA A 174 -14.30 -3.80 18.10
C ALA A 174 -15.27 -4.97 17.95
N LEU A 175 -14.80 -6.22 18.10
CA LEU A 175 -15.67 -7.40 18.13
C LEU A 175 -16.63 -7.39 19.32
N PHE A 176 -16.15 -7.00 20.52
CA PHE A 176 -17.01 -6.83 21.70
C PHE A 176 -18.08 -5.77 21.49
N LEU A 177 -17.72 -4.63 20.91
CA LEU A 177 -18.69 -3.58 20.59
C LEU A 177 -19.72 -4.08 19.59
N ASN A 178 -19.30 -4.77 18.53
CA ASN A 178 -20.19 -5.34 17.53
C ASN A 178 -21.17 -6.36 18.15
N ALA A 179 -20.69 -7.23 19.03
CA ALA A 179 -21.53 -8.18 19.76
C ALA A 179 -22.58 -7.47 20.64
N LYS A 180 -22.19 -6.41 21.36
CA LYS A 180 -23.13 -5.59 22.14
C LYS A 180 -24.17 -4.91 21.24
N CYS A 181 -23.75 -4.36 20.10
CA CYS A 181 -24.67 -3.74 19.14
C CYS A 181 -25.65 -4.76 18.53
N ASN A 182 -25.21 -5.97 18.20
CA ASN A 182 -26.09 -7.01 17.67
C ASN A 182 -27.11 -7.47 18.71
N MET A 183 -26.70 -7.59 19.98
CA MET A 183 -27.63 -7.88 21.07
C MET A 183 -28.70 -6.79 21.19
N ILE A 184 -28.32 -5.51 21.13
CA ILE A 184 -29.28 -4.39 21.18
C ILE A 184 -30.20 -4.43 19.96
N ARG A 185 -29.65 -4.67 18.76
CA ARG A 185 -30.43 -4.80 17.53
C ARG A 185 -31.45 -5.92 17.61
N ASP A 186 -31.06 -7.09 18.09
CA ASP A 186 -31.97 -8.23 18.18
C ASP A 186 -33.10 -7.96 19.17
N LYS A 187 -32.82 -7.28 20.30
CA LYS A 187 -33.86 -6.77 21.20
C LYS A 187 -34.81 -5.78 20.50
N GLN A 188 -34.27 -4.79 19.79
CA GLN A 188 -35.06 -3.81 19.05
C GLN A 188 -35.90 -4.44 17.93
N VAL A 189 -35.40 -5.48 17.26
CA VAL A 189 -36.16 -6.22 16.23
C VAL A 189 -37.33 -6.95 16.87
N LEU A 190 -37.14 -7.56 18.04
CA LEU A 190 -38.23 -8.19 18.79
C LEU A 190 -39.26 -7.15 19.21
N GLU A 191 -38.83 -6.02 19.79
CA GLU A 191 -39.72 -4.90 20.15
C GLU A 191 -40.52 -4.39 18.95
N LYS A 192 -39.87 -4.12 17.81
CA LYS A 192 -40.55 -3.67 16.58
C LYS A 192 -41.55 -4.71 16.05
N ARG A 193 -41.24 -6.01 16.15
CA ARG A 193 -42.18 -7.07 15.75
C ARG A 193 -43.41 -7.10 16.66
N MET A 194 -43.23 -6.88 17.96
CA MET A 194 -44.35 -6.80 18.90
C MET A 194 -45.22 -5.58 18.59
N ILE A 195 -44.60 -4.39 18.43
CA ILE A 195 -45.31 -3.16 18.04
C ILE A 195 -46.07 -3.36 16.72
N HIS A 196 -45.46 -3.98 15.71
CA HIS A 196 -46.13 -4.21 14.43
C HIS A 196 -47.34 -5.16 14.56
N LYS A 197 -47.27 -6.20 15.40
CA LYS A 197 -48.42 -7.07 15.66
C LYS A 197 -49.56 -6.30 16.31
N GLU A 198 -49.26 -5.50 17.33
CA GLU A 198 -50.22 -4.65 18.01
C GLU A 198 -50.86 -3.63 17.03
N LEU A 199 -50.06 -3.02 16.15
CA LEU A 199 -50.57 -2.13 15.11
C LEU A 199 -51.49 -2.84 14.11
N VAL A 200 -51.12 -4.02 13.63
CA VAL A 200 -51.95 -4.81 12.71
C VAL A 200 -53.26 -5.25 13.39
N GLU A 201 -53.24 -5.52 14.69
CA GLU A 201 -54.45 -5.84 15.46
C GLU A 201 -55.39 -4.62 15.56
N GLU A 202 -54.85 -3.42 15.79
CA GLU A 202 -55.65 -2.19 15.80
C GLU A 202 -56.13 -1.78 14.39
N GLU A 203 -55.32 -1.95 13.34
CA GLU A 203 -55.74 -1.73 11.95
C GLU A 203 -56.93 -2.64 11.59
N LYS A 204 -56.86 -3.94 11.90
CA LYS A 204 -57.98 -4.87 11.71
C LYS A 204 -59.23 -4.45 12.48
N ARG A 205 -59.06 -3.86 13.66
CA ARG A 205 -60.18 -3.34 14.44
C ARG A 205 -60.81 -2.14 13.74
N LEU A 206 -60.01 -1.23 13.19
CA LEU A 206 -60.50 -0.07 12.43
C LEU A 206 -61.12 -0.46 11.09
N ASP A 207 -60.52 -1.40 10.35
CA ASP A 207 -61.06 -1.90 9.08
C ASP A 207 -62.46 -2.49 9.27
N ARG A 208 -62.67 -3.28 10.32
CA ARG A 208 -64.01 -3.77 10.68
C ARG A 208 -64.99 -2.62 10.94
N MET A 209 -64.55 -1.56 11.63
CA MET A 209 -65.41 -0.40 11.87
C MET A 209 -65.74 0.33 10.55
N MET A 210 -64.78 0.46 9.64
CA MET A 210 -64.98 1.08 8.31
C MET A 210 -65.84 0.21 7.39
N GLU A 211 -65.67 -1.11 7.38
CA GLU A 211 -66.51 -2.05 6.63
C GLU A 211 -67.97 -1.91 7.07
N MET A 212 -68.21 -1.88 8.38
CA MET A 212 -69.55 -1.66 8.93
C MET A 212 -70.13 -0.27 8.57
N GLU A 213 -69.29 0.76 8.38
CA GLU A 213 -69.73 2.08 7.90
C GLU A 213 -69.97 2.09 6.39
N TRP A 214 -69.15 1.38 5.62
CA TRP A 214 -69.28 1.24 4.18
C TRP A 214 -70.52 0.44 3.79
N GLU A 215 -70.79 -0.68 4.47
CA GLU A 215 -72.02 -1.47 4.30
C GLU A 215 -73.27 -0.60 4.50
N LYS A 216 -73.30 0.17 5.59
CA LYS A 216 -74.38 1.15 5.82
C LYS A 216 -74.48 2.19 4.71
N GLY A 217 -73.34 2.66 4.20
CA GLY A 217 -73.29 3.60 3.08
C GLY A 217 -73.83 3.02 1.78
N MET A 218 -73.52 1.75 1.50
CA MET A 218 -74.00 1.01 0.32
C MET A 218 -75.50 0.74 0.40
N GLU A 219 -76.00 0.29 1.55
CA GLU A 219 -77.43 0.09 1.80
C GLU A 219 -78.22 1.37 1.44
N VAL A 220 -77.76 2.53 1.92
CA VAL A 220 -78.38 3.83 1.61
C VAL A 220 -78.30 4.18 0.11
N GLN A 221 -77.21 3.87 -0.57
CA GLN A 221 -77.08 4.12 -2.02
C GLN A 221 -77.97 3.20 -2.86
N GLU A 222 -78.05 1.91 -2.51
CA GLU A 222 -78.92 0.94 -3.16
C GLU A 222 -80.39 1.34 -3.03
N GLU A 223 -80.81 1.82 -1.86
CA GLU A 223 -82.14 2.39 -1.64
C GLU A 223 -82.43 3.56 -2.61
N LEU A 224 -81.48 4.50 -2.77
CA LEU A 224 -81.61 5.64 -3.70
C LEU A 224 -81.62 5.21 -5.17
N GLU A 225 -80.81 4.23 -5.56
CA GLU A 225 -80.80 3.70 -6.93
C GLU A 225 -82.10 2.98 -7.27
N CYS A 226 -82.63 2.18 -6.33
CA CYS A 226 -83.91 1.51 -6.50
C CYS A 226 -85.01 2.54 -6.78
N GLN A 227 -85.01 3.66 -6.06
CA GLN A 227 -85.95 4.77 -6.30
C GLN A 227 -85.77 5.35 -7.73
N ARG A 228 -84.55 5.66 -8.15
CA ARG A 228 -84.27 6.19 -9.51
C ARG A 228 -84.65 5.22 -10.63
N LYS A 229 -84.35 3.93 -10.48
CA LYS A 229 -84.73 2.89 -11.47
C LYS A 229 -86.24 2.80 -11.63
N GLN A 230 -86.98 2.90 -10.52
CA GLN A 230 -88.45 2.94 -10.56
C GLN A 230 -88.97 4.15 -11.35
N GLU A 231 -88.35 5.33 -11.19
CA GLU A 231 -88.71 6.54 -11.94
C GLU A 231 -88.40 6.41 -13.44
N LEU A 232 -87.23 5.87 -13.81
CA LEU A 232 -86.85 5.65 -15.21
C LEU A 232 -87.75 4.66 -15.93
N ILE A 233 -88.17 3.58 -15.25
CA ILE A 233 -89.12 2.61 -15.81
C ILE A 233 -90.45 3.29 -16.12
N ARG A 234 -90.91 4.22 -15.27
CA ARG A 234 -92.12 5.01 -15.53
C ARG A 234 -91.93 5.88 -16.78
N ALA A 235 -90.86 6.67 -16.84
CA ALA A 235 -90.58 7.55 -17.98
C ALA A 235 -90.41 6.79 -19.31
N ARG A 236 -89.72 5.65 -19.32
CA ARG A 236 -89.55 4.81 -20.52
C ARG A 236 -90.89 4.32 -21.07
N ARG A 237 -91.80 3.90 -20.18
CA ARG A 237 -93.14 3.45 -20.58
C ARG A 237 -93.91 4.54 -21.31
N ASP A 238 -93.66 5.81 -20.99
CA ASP A 238 -94.34 6.94 -21.63
C ASP A 238 -93.75 7.27 -23.01
N ILE A 239 -92.42 7.18 -23.20
CA ILE A 239 -91.76 7.43 -24.50
C ILE A 239 -92.13 6.35 -25.53
N VAL A 240 -92.20 5.09 -25.12
CA VAL A 240 -92.57 3.99 -26.04
C VAL A 240 -93.95 4.23 -26.64
N LYS A 241 -94.91 4.65 -25.82
CA LYS A 241 -96.26 5.03 -26.27
C LYS A 241 -96.23 6.18 -27.30
N GLN A 242 -95.33 7.16 -27.14
CA GLN A 242 -95.18 8.26 -28.10
C GLN A 242 -94.53 7.83 -29.43
N MET A 243 -93.61 6.86 -29.41
CA MET A 243 -92.95 6.35 -30.61
C MET A 243 -93.90 5.53 -31.48
N GLU A 244 -94.74 4.70 -30.86
CA GLU A 244 -95.78 3.93 -31.56
C GLU A 244 -96.69 4.87 -32.36
N GLN A 245 -97.15 5.97 -31.74
CA GLN A 245 -97.98 6.98 -32.39
C GLN A 245 -97.28 7.66 -33.60
N ARG A 246 -95.98 7.96 -33.53
CA ARG A 246 -95.24 8.60 -34.64
C ARG A 246 -94.95 7.65 -35.80
N ALA A 247 -94.73 6.37 -35.53
CA ALA A 247 -94.44 5.38 -36.57
C ALA A 247 -95.65 5.20 -37.50
N GLU A 248 -96.85 5.20 -36.92
CA GLU A 248 -98.11 5.15 -37.66
C GLU A 248 -98.24 6.35 -38.62
N GLU A 249 -97.87 7.56 -38.18
CA GLU A 249 -97.92 8.77 -39.03
C GLU A 249 -96.91 8.76 -40.19
N GLN A 250 -95.72 8.19 -40.00
CA GLN A 250 -94.68 8.15 -41.04
C GLN A 250 -94.98 7.15 -42.15
N ALA A 251 -95.55 5.99 -41.82
CA ALA A 251 -95.93 4.98 -42.79
C ALA A 251 -96.88 5.55 -43.85
N LEU A 252 -97.86 6.35 -43.41
CA LEU A 252 -98.82 7.02 -44.29
C LEU A 252 -98.15 7.97 -45.30
N ARG A 253 -97.11 8.71 -44.90
CA ARG A 253 -96.42 9.67 -45.80
C ARG A 253 -95.52 9.02 -46.85
N ALA A 254 -94.96 7.85 -46.55
CA ALA A 254 -94.05 7.15 -47.49
C ALA A 254 -94.80 6.60 -48.71
N GLU A 255 -96.05 6.17 -48.52
CA GLU A 255 -96.91 5.67 -49.60
C GLU A 255 -97.22 6.74 -50.64
N GLU A 256 -97.35 8.01 -50.23
CA GLU A 256 -97.63 9.14 -51.12
C GLU A 256 -96.45 9.45 -52.06
N LEU A 257 -95.21 9.50 -51.53
CA LEU A 257 -94.02 9.85 -52.30
C LEU A 257 -93.65 8.81 -53.39
N TYR A 258 -93.90 7.53 -53.13
CA TYR A 258 -93.58 6.46 -54.09
C TYR A 258 -94.34 6.61 -55.41
N GLN A 259 -95.58 7.11 -55.37
CA GLN A 259 -96.39 7.33 -56.56
C GLN A 259 -95.87 8.48 -57.44
N GLU A 260 -95.20 9.48 -56.85
CA GLU A 260 -94.65 10.61 -57.59
C GLU A 260 -93.39 10.26 -58.38
N GLY A 261 -92.51 9.42 -57.81
CA GLY A 261 -91.24 9.03 -58.41
C GLY A 261 -91.37 8.29 -59.75
N GLN A 262 -92.39 7.43 -59.90
CA GLN A 262 -92.62 6.66 -61.13
C GLN A 262 -92.88 7.56 -62.35
N ARG A 263 -93.59 8.69 -62.15
CA ARG A 263 -93.95 9.63 -63.22
C ARG A 263 -92.74 10.40 -63.79
N GLN A 264 -91.64 10.49 -63.05
CA GLN A 264 -90.45 11.24 -63.47
C GLN A 264 -89.50 10.41 -64.35
N LEU A 265 -89.39 9.10 -64.10
CA LEU A 265 -88.52 8.19 -64.84
C LEU A 265 -88.86 8.09 -66.33
N GLU A 266 -90.15 8.03 -66.66
CA GLU A 266 -90.65 7.92 -68.04
C GLU A 266 -90.21 9.09 -68.93
N ARG A 267 -90.03 10.30 -68.34
CA ARG A 267 -89.61 11.49 -69.08
C ARG A 267 -88.14 11.45 -69.48
N LEU A 268 -87.27 10.86 -68.66
CA LEU A 268 -85.82 10.83 -68.90
C LEU A 268 -85.43 9.89 -70.05
N GLU A 269 -86.20 8.83 -70.29
CA GLU A 269 -85.87 7.84 -71.34
C GLU A 269 -86.05 8.38 -72.76
N GLN A 270 -86.95 9.34 -72.97
CA GLN A 270 -87.21 9.94 -74.28
C GLN A 270 -86.01 10.77 -74.75
N MET A 271 -85.43 11.58 -73.85
CA MET A 271 -84.27 12.44 -74.13
C MET A 271 -83.05 11.64 -74.63
N LYS A 272 -82.76 10.48 -74.04
CA LYS A 272 -81.57 9.66 -74.40
C LYS A 272 -81.58 9.12 -75.84
N ARG A 273 -82.74 9.01 -76.48
CA ARG A 273 -82.86 8.46 -77.84
C ARG A 273 -82.45 9.46 -78.92
N GLU A 274 -82.60 10.76 -78.64
CA GLU A 274 -82.29 11.83 -79.59
C GLU A 274 -80.77 12.05 -79.71
N ASP A 275 -80.05 12.02 -78.59
CA ASP A 275 -78.59 12.23 -78.55
C ASP A 275 -77.79 11.22 -79.40
N ARG A 276 -78.25 9.97 -79.50
CA ARG A 276 -77.53 8.92 -80.27
C ARG A 276 -77.46 9.21 -81.76
N LYS A 277 -78.51 9.76 -82.37
CA LYS A 277 -78.57 10.01 -83.82
C LYS A 277 -77.63 11.14 -84.24
N ALA A 278 -77.39 12.13 -83.38
CA ALA A 278 -76.50 13.25 -83.66
C ALA A 278 -75.01 12.84 -83.70
N TRP A 279 -74.64 11.76 -83.00
CA TRP A 279 -73.26 11.29 -82.94
C TRP A 279 -72.80 10.63 -84.24
N GLU A 280 -73.66 9.86 -84.91
CA GLU A 280 -73.33 9.08 -86.12
C GLU A 280 -72.96 9.97 -87.32
N GLN A 281 -73.68 11.07 -87.54
CA GLN A 281 -73.44 11.98 -88.67
C GLN A 281 -72.07 12.67 -88.62
N LYS A 282 -71.48 12.86 -87.44
CA LYS A 282 -70.16 13.49 -87.29
C LYS A 282 -69.01 12.58 -87.74
N GLN A 283 -69.17 11.25 -87.62
CA GLN A 283 -68.12 10.28 -87.97
C GLN A 283 -67.87 10.19 -89.48
N GLU A 284 -68.90 10.31 -90.31
CA GLU A 284 -68.77 10.18 -91.77
C GLU A 284 -67.97 11.33 -92.39
N ARG A 285 -68.16 12.56 -91.88
CA ARG A 285 -67.42 13.76 -92.36
C ARG A 285 -65.90 13.64 -92.13
N LEU A 286 -65.47 13.04 -91.02
CA LEU A 286 -64.05 12.86 -90.71
C LEU A 286 -63.32 11.89 -91.66
N LYS A 287 -64.03 10.91 -92.24
CA LYS A 287 -63.41 9.92 -93.15
C LYS A 287 -63.03 10.51 -94.50
N GLN A 288 -63.81 11.46 -95.02
CA GLN A 288 -63.55 12.10 -96.33
C GLN A 288 -62.26 12.95 -96.30
N ILE A 289 -62.10 13.80 -95.28
CA ILE A 289 -60.91 14.67 -95.12
C ILE A 289 -59.61 13.86 -95.05
N ARG A 290 -59.65 12.66 -94.45
CA ARG A 290 -58.47 11.79 -94.29
C ARG A 290 -57.96 11.20 -95.61
N ALA A 291 -58.80 11.09 -96.64
CA ALA A 291 -58.41 10.53 -97.93
C ALA A 291 -57.59 11.52 -98.77
N ASP A 292 -57.93 12.81 -98.71
CA ASP A 292 -57.28 13.86 -99.52
C ASP A 292 -55.84 14.14 -99.04
N ILE A 293 -55.60 14.14 -97.72
CA ILE A 293 -54.25 14.33 -97.13
C ILE A 293 -53.27 13.23 -97.58
N LYS A 294 -53.73 12.00 -97.77
CA LYS A 294 -52.86 10.88 -98.19
C LYS A 294 -52.33 11.03 -99.62
N ARG A 295 -53.10 11.62 -100.53
CA ARG A 295 -52.69 11.80 -101.94
C ARG A 295 -51.55 12.82 -102.06
N PHE A 296 -51.64 13.93 -101.32
CA PHE A 296 -50.63 15.00 -101.34
C PHE A 296 -49.26 14.54 -100.76
N ASN A 297 -49.26 13.67 -99.74
CA ASN A 297 -48.03 13.16 -99.14
C ASN A 297 -47.21 12.22 -100.07
N VAL A 298 -47.86 11.47 -100.96
CA VAL A 298 -47.17 10.53 -101.87
C VAL A 298 -46.37 11.27 -102.95
N GLU A 299 -46.91 12.38 -103.48
CA GLU A 299 -46.21 13.17 -104.51
C GLU A 299 -44.99 13.91 -103.94
N SER A 300 -45.07 14.40 -102.70
CA SER A 300 -43.94 15.05 -102.01
C SER A 300 -42.79 14.10 -101.68
N GLN A 301 -43.04 12.79 -101.54
CA GLN A 301 -41.97 11.80 -101.30
C GLN A 301 -41.14 11.51 -102.55
N ARG A 302 -41.75 11.45 -103.74
CA ARG A 302 -41.04 11.14 -104.99
C ARG A 302 -39.97 12.16 -105.37
N LEU A 303 -40.21 13.44 -105.09
CA LEU A 303 -39.25 14.51 -105.39
C LEU A 303 -38.02 14.46 -104.49
N LYS A 304 -38.17 14.07 -103.22
CA LYS A 304 -37.07 13.95 -102.25
C LYS A 304 -36.12 12.77 -102.51
N ASP A 305 -36.61 11.70 -103.15
CA ASP A 305 -35.76 10.55 -103.45
C ASP A 305 -34.83 10.79 -104.67
N GLN A 306 -35.21 11.69 -105.59
CA GLN A 306 -34.34 12.07 -106.73
C GLN A 306 -33.14 12.94 -106.31
N GLU A 307 -33.28 13.74 -105.26
CA GLU A 307 -32.19 14.55 -104.70
C GLU A 307 -31.13 13.66 -104.00
N ARG A 308 -31.57 12.60 -103.31
CA ARG A 308 -30.69 11.65 -102.61
C ARG A 308 -29.77 10.82 -103.51
N GLU A 309 -30.16 10.57 -104.75
CA GLU A 309 -29.33 9.84 -105.72
C GLU A 309 -28.15 10.69 -106.24
N ARG A 310 -28.27 12.02 -106.23
CA ARG A 310 -27.21 12.94 -106.69
C ARG A 310 -26.08 13.07 -105.67
N ASP A 311 -26.41 13.16 -104.38
CA ASP A 311 -25.43 13.30 -103.28
C ASP A 311 -24.53 12.06 -103.15
N ARG A 312 -25.04 10.85 -103.44
CA ARG A 312 -24.26 9.59 -103.37
C ARG A 312 -23.09 9.53 -104.35
N LEU A 313 -23.24 10.09 -105.56
CA LEU A 313 -22.20 10.06 -106.59
C LEU A 313 -21.06 11.06 -106.32
N GLU A 314 -21.28 12.06 -105.47
CA GLU A 314 -20.26 13.05 -105.09
C GLU A 314 -19.38 12.54 -103.93
N ASP A 315 -19.93 11.73 -103.02
CA ASP A 315 -19.21 11.07 -101.93
C ASP A 315 -18.25 9.95 -102.41
N GLU A 316 -18.56 9.27 -103.53
CA GLU A 316 -17.69 8.25 -104.14
C GLU A 316 -16.36 8.83 -104.65
N ARG A 317 -16.31 10.13 -105.00
CA ARG A 317 -15.12 10.79 -105.55
C ARG A 317 -14.12 11.27 -104.49
N VAL A 318 -14.54 11.39 -103.22
CA VAL A 318 -13.70 11.86 -102.11
C VAL A 318 -12.91 10.72 -101.44
N LEU A 319 -13.41 9.47 -101.51
CA LEU A 319 -12.78 8.29 -100.93
C LEU A 319 -11.63 7.71 -101.77
N GLU A 320 -11.64 7.91 -103.09
CA GLU A 320 -10.57 7.44 -103.99
C GLU A 320 -9.25 8.22 -103.83
N GLN A 321 -9.33 9.51 -103.43
CA GLN A 321 -8.16 10.36 -103.24
C GLN A 321 -7.40 10.12 -101.92
N GLN A 322 -8.04 9.48 -100.94
CA GLN A 322 -7.42 9.18 -99.63
C GLN A 322 -6.67 7.83 -99.62
N ARG A 323 -7.06 6.87 -100.47
CA ARG A 323 -6.38 5.56 -100.58
C ARG A 323 -5.02 5.64 -101.28
N GLN A 324 -4.84 6.57 -102.23
CA GLN A 324 -3.59 6.74 -102.97
C GLN A 324 -2.44 7.38 -102.16
N LYS A 325 -2.72 7.95 -100.99
CA LYS A 325 -1.71 8.56 -100.10
C LYS A 325 -1.02 7.55 -99.17
N ALA A 326 -1.75 6.51 -98.72
CA ALA A 326 -1.22 5.53 -97.75
C ALA A 326 -0.22 4.51 -98.36
N GLU A 327 -0.34 4.20 -99.66
CA GLU A 327 0.55 3.24 -100.33
C GLU A 327 1.95 3.82 -100.64
N ARG A 328 2.08 5.16 -100.64
CA ARG A 328 3.35 5.83 -100.97
C ARG A 328 4.32 5.89 -99.78
N GLU A 329 3.83 5.76 -98.55
CA GLU A 329 4.65 5.89 -97.34
C GLU A 329 5.19 4.53 -96.86
N ALA A 330 4.47 3.42 -97.10
CA ALA A 330 4.89 2.07 -96.69
C ALA A 330 6.03 1.47 -97.54
N ALA A 331 6.18 1.88 -98.81
CA ALA A 331 7.19 1.33 -99.72
C ALA A 331 8.60 1.91 -99.51
N LEU A 332 8.72 3.07 -98.85
CA LEU A 332 9.99 3.76 -98.64
C LEU A 332 10.75 3.25 -97.40
N GLU A 333 10.06 2.67 -96.42
CA GLU A 333 10.67 2.20 -95.17
C GLU A 333 11.28 0.79 -95.26
N ALA A 334 10.82 -0.08 -96.17
CA ALA A 334 11.39 -1.43 -96.32
C ALA A 334 12.72 -1.46 -97.11
N LYS A 335 12.92 -0.53 -98.06
CA LYS A 335 14.15 -0.51 -98.90
C LYS A 335 15.40 -0.06 -98.14
N GLN A 336 15.25 0.64 -97.02
CA GLN A 336 16.38 1.11 -96.20
C GLN A 336 17.01 0.01 -95.32
N GLN A 337 16.44 -1.21 -95.30
CA GLN A 337 17.04 -2.35 -94.57
C GLN A 337 18.08 -3.15 -95.40
N GLN A 338 18.30 -2.86 -96.69
CA GLN A 338 19.38 -3.46 -97.50
C GLN A 338 20.76 -2.82 -97.32
N LEU A 339 20.86 -1.70 -96.59
CA LEU A 339 21.85 -1.53 -95.53
C LEU A 339 23.31 -1.84 -95.91
N ARG A 340 23.97 -2.90 -95.49
CA ARG A 340 23.58 -4.19 -94.99
C ARG A 340 24.65 -5.11 -95.60
N LEU A 341 24.50 -5.49 -96.87
CA LEU A 341 25.31 -6.56 -97.48
C LEU A 341 26.26 -6.14 -98.62
N GLU A 342 26.19 -4.90 -99.13
CA GLU A 342 27.04 -4.45 -100.28
C GLU A 342 28.35 -3.76 -99.85
N LYS A 343 28.51 -3.39 -98.57
CA LYS A 343 29.71 -2.70 -98.04
C LYS A 343 30.90 -3.61 -97.67
N GLU A 344 30.87 -4.92 -97.96
CA GLU A 344 31.97 -5.85 -97.61
C GLU A 344 32.76 -6.43 -98.81
N LYS A 345 32.43 -6.09 -100.07
CA LYS A 345 33.15 -6.67 -101.24
C LYS A 345 34.03 -5.72 -102.06
N GLU A 346 34.12 -4.42 -101.73
CA GLU A 346 34.91 -3.45 -102.53
C GLU A 346 36.21 -2.93 -101.85
N LEU A 347 36.53 -3.35 -100.61
CA LEU A 347 37.77 -2.95 -99.90
C LEU A 347 39.02 -3.81 -100.20
N ALA A 348 39.07 -4.52 -101.34
CA ALA A 348 40.15 -5.48 -101.64
C ALA A 348 40.94 -5.26 -102.95
N GLN A 349 40.57 -4.36 -103.87
CA GLN A 349 41.19 -4.31 -105.21
C GLN A 349 41.98 -3.04 -105.59
N LEU A 350 42.17 -2.05 -104.69
CA LEU A 350 42.87 -0.77 -105.02
C LEU A 350 44.14 -0.46 -104.18
N ARG A 351 44.81 -1.46 -103.60
CA ARG A 351 46.17 -1.34 -103.02
C ARG A 351 47.30 -1.79 -103.96
N ALA A 352 47.00 -2.19 -105.19
CA ALA A 352 47.96 -2.90 -106.05
C ALA A 352 48.69 -2.05 -107.13
N THR A 353 48.53 -0.71 -107.20
CA THR A 353 49.04 0.09 -108.34
C THR A 353 50.05 1.20 -108.04
N GLN A 354 50.54 1.39 -106.80
CA GLN A 354 51.50 2.49 -106.47
C GLN A 354 52.95 2.09 -106.15
N GLU A 355 53.32 0.80 -106.03
CA GLU A 355 54.69 0.37 -105.67
C GLU A 355 55.77 0.48 -106.79
N ARG A 356 55.45 0.96 -108.00
CA ARG A 356 56.41 0.98 -109.14
C ARG A 356 57.20 2.28 -109.35
N ALA A 357 57.07 3.28 -108.48
CA ALA A 357 57.69 4.59 -108.66
C ALA A 357 59.06 4.79 -107.96
N GLN A 358 59.59 3.83 -107.19
CA GLN A 358 60.75 4.05 -106.30
C GLN A 358 62.13 3.54 -106.80
N ASP A 359 62.22 2.83 -107.94
CA ASP A 359 63.47 2.14 -108.31
C ASP A 359 64.42 2.84 -109.33
N TRP A 360 64.17 4.08 -109.79
CA TRP A 360 64.98 4.71 -110.87
C TRP A 360 66.18 5.59 -110.40
N GLN A 361 66.33 5.92 -109.12
CA GLN A 361 67.37 6.88 -108.64
C GLN A 361 68.65 6.25 -108.04
N ALA A 362 68.71 4.93 -107.85
CA ALA A 362 69.78 4.28 -107.06
C ALA A 362 71.14 4.07 -107.78
N GLU A 363 71.28 4.35 -109.08
CA GLU A 363 72.44 3.86 -109.85
C GLU A 363 73.59 4.88 -110.12
N GLN A 364 73.47 6.19 -109.84
CA GLN A 364 74.55 7.14 -110.19
C GLN A 364 75.73 7.30 -109.18
N ASP A 365 75.63 6.85 -107.93
CA ASP A 365 76.62 7.19 -106.87
C ASP A 365 77.91 6.32 -106.84
N ALA A 366 78.00 5.25 -107.63
CA ALA A 366 78.98 4.20 -107.39
C ALA A 366 80.45 4.50 -107.81
N LEU A 367 80.75 5.52 -108.63
CA LEU A 367 82.05 5.56 -109.34
C LEU A 367 83.11 6.58 -108.84
N ARG A 368 82.84 7.52 -107.91
CA ARG A 368 83.85 8.51 -107.44
C ARG A 368 84.82 8.00 -106.36
N ALA A 369 84.55 6.89 -105.69
CA ALA A 369 85.20 6.56 -104.42
C ALA A 369 86.67 6.07 -104.51
N LYS A 370 87.17 5.60 -105.65
CA LYS A 370 88.35 4.72 -105.65
C LYS A 370 89.74 5.38 -105.69
N ARG A 371 89.91 6.65 -106.07
CA ARG A 371 91.27 7.22 -106.28
C ARG A 371 91.92 7.92 -105.08
N ASN A 372 91.18 8.25 -104.01
CA ASN A 372 91.70 9.01 -102.86
C ASN A 372 92.48 8.20 -101.82
N GLN A 373 92.57 6.87 -101.97
CA GLN A 373 92.99 6.01 -100.85
C GLN A 373 94.52 5.90 -100.69
N GLU A 374 95.30 6.03 -101.76
CA GLU A 374 96.72 5.59 -101.70
C GLU A 374 97.70 6.59 -101.07
N VAL A 375 97.39 7.89 -101.03
CA VAL A 375 98.31 8.91 -100.46
C VAL A 375 98.24 8.97 -98.93
N ALA A 376 97.10 8.61 -98.33
CA ALA A 376 96.87 8.69 -96.89
C ALA A 376 97.76 7.74 -96.05
N ASP A 377 98.23 6.65 -96.63
CA ASP A 377 98.86 5.57 -95.86
C ASP A 377 100.31 5.85 -95.40
N ARG A 378 101.06 6.71 -96.10
CA ARG A 378 102.49 6.90 -95.80
C ARG A 378 102.75 7.85 -94.63
N GLU A 379 101.99 8.93 -94.51
CA GLU A 379 102.14 9.89 -93.42
C GLU A 379 101.66 9.34 -92.07
N TRP A 380 100.74 8.37 -92.11
CA TRP A 380 100.17 7.73 -90.93
C TRP A 380 101.24 7.07 -90.05
N ARG A 381 102.21 6.36 -90.66
CA ARG A 381 103.19 5.56 -89.90
C ARG A 381 104.13 6.37 -89.01
N ARG A 382 104.56 7.57 -89.43
CA ARG A 382 105.49 8.39 -88.63
C ARG A 382 104.82 8.98 -87.40
N ARG A 383 103.56 9.40 -87.50
CA ARG A 383 102.79 9.98 -86.38
C ARG A 383 102.47 8.96 -85.28
N GLU A 384 102.47 7.67 -85.56
CA GLU A 384 102.15 6.64 -84.56
C GLU A 384 103.28 6.41 -83.54
N LEU A 385 104.54 6.48 -83.97
CA LEU A 385 105.70 6.23 -83.08
C LEU A 385 105.85 7.30 -81.98
N GLU A 386 105.66 8.58 -82.31
CA GLU A 386 105.78 9.66 -81.32
C GLU A 386 104.62 9.66 -80.32
N LYS A 387 103.40 9.33 -80.77
CA LYS A 387 102.25 9.16 -79.87
C LYS A 387 102.48 8.04 -78.87
N ALA A 388 103.15 6.96 -79.25
CA ALA A 388 103.42 5.83 -78.36
C ALA A 388 104.33 6.22 -77.18
N ARG A 389 105.36 7.05 -77.41
CA ARG A 389 106.28 7.47 -76.33
C ARG A 389 105.60 8.36 -75.30
N LYS A 390 104.85 9.39 -75.73
CA LYS A 390 104.12 10.28 -74.82
C LYS A 390 103.05 9.54 -74.02
N LYS A 391 102.43 8.51 -74.60
CA LYS A 391 101.49 7.63 -73.88
C LYS A 391 102.17 6.90 -72.72
N ALA A 392 103.37 6.37 -72.92
CA ALA A 392 104.08 5.60 -71.89
C ALA A 392 104.47 6.46 -70.66
N GLU A 393 104.90 7.70 -70.87
CA GLU A 393 105.24 8.61 -69.75
C GLU A 393 103.99 9.00 -68.95
N LEU A 394 102.89 9.32 -69.63
CA LEU A 394 101.60 9.59 -68.99
C LEU A 394 101.10 8.37 -68.21
N GLU A 395 101.27 7.16 -68.75
CA GLU A 395 100.90 5.92 -68.05
C GLU A 395 101.69 5.70 -66.76
N GLN A 396 102.95 6.15 -66.66
CA GLN A 396 103.74 6.02 -65.44
C GLN A 396 103.28 6.99 -64.35
N GLN A 397 103.01 8.24 -64.71
CA GLN A 397 102.46 9.22 -63.76
C GLN A 397 101.10 8.79 -63.23
N LEU A 398 100.20 8.32 -64.12
CA LEU A 398 98.91 7.78 -63.72
C LEU A 398 99.02 6.55 -62.81
N LYS A 399 100.09 5.74 -62.91
CA LYS A 399 100.33 4.63 -61.99
C LYS A 399 100.74 5.10 -60.60
N GLN A 400 101.58 6.14 -60.50
CA GLN A 400 101.99 6.72 -59.22
C GLN A 400 100.80 7.36 -58.50
N ASP A 401 100.03 8.19 -59.22
CA ASP A 401 98.82 8.82 -58.67
C ASP A 401 97.80 7.78 -58.18
N ARG A 402 97.68 6.65 -58.90
CA ARG A 402 96.79 5.54 -58.47
C ARG A 402 97.27 4.89 -57.18
N LEU A 403 98.58 4.69 -56.98
CA LEU A 403 99.11 4.10 -55.75
C LEU A 403 98.87 5.04 -54.56
N GLU A 404 99.07 6.34 -54.74
CA GLU A 404 98.80 7.33 -53.69
C GLU A 404 97.31 7.39 -53.35
N GLN A 405 96.42 7.34 -54.34
CA GLN A 405 94.97 7.27 -54.12
C GLN A 405 94.56 5.99 -53.38
N VAL A 406 95.20 4.85 -53.66
CA VAL A 406 94.93 3.59 -52.94
C VAL A 406 95.37 3.71 -51.48
N ALA A 407 96.58 4.21 -51.22
CA ALA A 407 97.09 4.37 -49.85
C ALA A 407 96.21 5.32 -49.01
N GLN A 408 95.75 6.44 -49.59
CA GLN A 408 94.82 7.36 -48.91
C GLN A 408 93.47 6.71 -48.60
N LYS A 409 92.94 5.88 -49.52
CA LYS A 409 91.71 5.12 -49.30
C LYS A 409 91.88 4.07 -48.20
N GLU A 410 93.01 3.37 -48.16
CA GLU A 410 93.31 2.38 -47.12
C GLU A 410 93.37 3.01 -45.73
N GLN A 411 94.03 4.18 -45.58
CA GLN A 411 94.08 4.91 -44.32
C GLN A 411 92.70 5.37 -43.85
N TYR A 412 91.87 5.89 -44.77
CA TYR A 412 90.50 6.29 -44.46
C TYR A 412 89.64 5.11 -44.01
N LEU A 413 89.74 3.96 -44.69
CA LEU A 413 89.01 2.74 -44.31
C LEU A 413 89.45 2.22 -42.93
N ALA A 414 90.74 2.25 -42.62
CA ALA A 414 91.23 1.83 -41.30
C ALA A 414 90.65 2.69 -40.17
N MET A 415 90.65 4.02 -40.34
CA MET A 415 90.03 4.93 -39.38
C MET A 415 88.52 4.68 -39.23
N GLN A 416 87.82 4.39 -40.33
CA GLN A 416 86.39 4.08 -40.30
C GLN A 416 86.11 2.78 -39.51
N VAL A 417 86.90 1.73 -39.71
CA VAL A 417 86.76 0.47 -38.96
C VAL A 417 87.02 0.65 -37.47
N GLU A 418 88.00 1.48 -37.09
CA GLU A 418 88.26 1.78 -35.67
C GLU A 418 87.12 2.58 -35.03
N GLN A 419 86.55 3.54 -35.76
CA GLN A 419 85.36 4.28 -35.32
C GLN A 419 84.16 3.34 -35.14
N ASP A 420 83.87 2.50 -36.13
CA ASP A 420 82.80 1.50 -36.08
C ASP A 420 82.98 0.52 -34.90
N HIS A 421 84.22 0.11 -34.62
CA HIS A 421 84.52 -0.78 -33.49
C HIS A 421 84.24 -0.10 -32.14
N GLN A 422 84.64 1.16 -31.98
CA GLN A 422 84.38 1.92 -30.77
C GLN A 422 82.88 2.19 -30.57
N GLU A 423 82.17 2.51 -31.65
CA GLU A 423 80.71 2.68 -31.64
C GLU A 423 80.01 1.37 -31.24
N PHE A 424 80.41 0.24 -31.84
CA PHE A 424 79.87 -1.07 -31.50
C PHE A 424 80.09 -1.42 -30.02
N GLN A 425 81.28 -1.17 -29.47
CA GLN A 425 81.55 -1.39 -28.05
C GLN A 425 80.69 -0.50 -27.14
N ARG A 426 80.48 0.78 -27.51
CA ARG A 426 79.60 1.69 -26.76
C ARG A 426 78.16 1.20 -26.77
N VAL A 427 77.67 0.75 -27.93
CA VAL A 427 76.32 0.17 -28.09
C VAL A 427 76.16 -1.10 -27.26
N LEU A 428 77.16 -1.99 -27.25
CA LEU A 428 77.11 -3.21 -26.42
C LEU A 428 77.05 -2.90 -24.92
N ARG A 429 77.86 -1.94 -24.43
CA ARG A 429 77.81 -1.52 -23.02
C ARG A 429 76.46 -0.92 -22.66
N ALA A 430 75.94 -0.04 -23.52
CA ALA A 430 74.60 0.54 -23.34
C ALA A 430 73.51 -0.54 -23.31
N HIS A 431 73.60 -1.56 -24.15
CA HIS A 431 72.67 -2.69 -24.14
C HIS A 431 72.80 -3.55 -22.87
N GLN A 432 74.02 -3.81 -22.38
CA GLN A 432 74.21 -4.55 -21.13
C GLN A 432 73.61 -3.78 -19.94
N GLU A 433 73.87 -2.48 -19.84
CA GLU A 433 73.27 -1.63 -18.81
C GLU A 433 71.74 -1.57 -18.93
N GLN A 434 71.19 -1.52 -20.14
CA GLN A 434 69.74 -1.59 -20.36
C GLN A 434 69.16 -2.92 -19.86
N LEU A 435 69.80 -4.06 -20.17
CA LEU A 435 69.35 -5.37 -19.72
C LEU A 435 69.39 -5.50 -18.19
N GLU A 436 70.41 -4.95 -17.52
CA GLU A 436 70.49 -4.95 -16.06
C GLU A 436 69.40 -4.06 -15.43
N ARG A 437 69.18 -2.86 -15.98
CA ARG A 437 68.08 -1.98 -15.55
C ARG A 437 66.72 -2.65 -15.73
N GLU A 438 66.49 -3.32 -16.88
CA GLU A 438 65.27 -4.07 -17.13
C GLU A 438 65.09 -5.24 -16.14
N LYS A 439 66.16 -5.97 -15.79
CA LYS A 439 66.10 -7.05 -14.79
C LYS A 439 65.71 -6.51 -13.41
N LEU A 440 66.36 -5.45 -12.95
CA LEU A 440 66.04 -4.81 -11.66
C LEU A 440 64.61 -4.27 -11.65
N GLU A 441 64.16 -3.66 -12.75
CA GLU A 441 62.78 -3.21 -12.87
C GLU A 441 61.78 -4.37 -12.85
N ARG A 442 62.09 -5.50 -13.50
CA ARG A 442 61.25 -6.72 -13.46
C ARG A 442 61.15 -7.26 -12.04
N GLU A 443 62.26 -7.38 -11.31
CA GLU A 443 62.28 -7.82 -9.92
C GLU A 443 61.47 -6.90 -9.01
N GLN A 444 61.63 -5.58 -9.16
CA GLN A 444 60.82 -4.61 -8.41
C GLN A 444 59.33 -4.72 -8.75
N ARG A 445 58.98 -4.92 -10.03
CA ARG A 445 57.59 -5.15 -10.46
C ARG A 445 57.03 -6.43 -9.84
N GLU A 446 57.80 -7.52 -9.82
CA GLU A 446 57.39 -8.77 -9.18
C GLU A 446 57.18 -8.61 -7.67
N LEU A 447 58.09 -7.95 -6.97
CA LEU A 447 57.95 -7.68 -5.54
C LEU A 447 56.70 -6.83 -5.25
N ARG A 448 56.45 -5.79 -6.04
CA ARG A 448 55.23 -4.97 -5.94
C ARG A 448 53.98 -5.80 -6.21
N GLN A 449 54.00 -6.68 -7.20
CA GLN A 449 52.88 -7.58 -7.51
C GLN A 449 52.64 -8.58 -6.37
N ARG A 450 53.69 -9.15 -5.78
CA ARG A 450 53.59 -10.05 -4.62
C ARG A 450 53.01 -9.33 -3.40
N ALA A 451 53.55 -8.15 -3.07
CA ALA A 451 53.03 -7.33 -1.99
C ALA A 451 51.57 -6.92 -2.21
N HIS A 452 51.21 -6.54 -3.44
CA HIS A 452 49.84 -6.22 -3.81
C HIS A 452 48.91 -7.45 -3.72
N ALA A 453 49.37 -8.63 -4.15
CA ALA A 453 48.62 -9.87 -4.04
C ALA A 453 48.39 -10.28 -2.58
N GLU A 454 49.40 -10.14 -1.72
CA GLU A 454 49.28 -10.37 -0.28
C GLU A 454 48.32 -9.38 0.38
N TYR A 455 48.40 -8.10 0.02
CA TYR A 455 47.46 -7.07 0.47
C TYR A 455 46.02 -7.41 0.07
N LEU A 456 45.78 -7.79 -1.19
CA LEU A 456 44.45 -8.21 -1.65
C LEU A 456 43.96 -9.46 -0.92
N ARG A 457 44.82 -10.44 -0.64
CA ARG A 457 44.45 -11.62 0.15
C ARG A 457 44.02 -11.24 1.57
N ARG A 458 44.76 -10.35 2.23
CA ARG A 458 44.38 -9.82 3.56
C ARG A 458 43.06 -9.06 3.51
N GLN A 459 42.89 -8.18 2.52
CA GLN A 459 41.65 -7.43 2.32
C GLN A 459 40.45 -8.36 2.07
N ILE A 460 40.62 -9.43 1.28
CA ILE A 460 39.57 -10.45 1.05
C ILE A 460 39.23 -11.16 2.36
N GLN A 461 40.23 -11.55 3.16
CA GLN A 461 40.00 -12.20 4.45
C GLN A 461 39.26 -11.27 5.44
N GLU A 462 39.65 -10.00 5.52
CA GLU A 462 38.99 -8.99 6.35
C GLU A 462 37.54 -8.77 5.92
N LEU A 463 37.28 -8.61 4.62
CA LEU A 463 35.93 -8.48 4.08
C LEU A 463 35.09 -9.74 4.33
N GLN A 464 35.68 -10.94 4.22
CA GLN A 464 35.00 -12.19 4.54
C GLN A 464 34.64 -12.27 6.03
N GLN A 465 35.55 -11.89 6.93
CA GLN A 465 35.29 -11.84 8.37
C GLN A 465 34.23 -10.80 8.73
N GLN A 466 34.28 -9.61 8.12
CA GLN A 466 33.25 -8.59 8.28
C GLN A 466 31.88 -9.11 7.84
N ARG A 467 31.78 -9.71 6.65
CA ARG A 467 30.53 -10.35 6.19
C ARG A 467 30.04 -11.45 7.12
N GLN A 468 30.93 -12.25 7.69
CA GLN A 468 30.55 -13.27 8.68
C GLN A 468 30.03 -12.64 9.98
N ARG A 469 30.67 -11.57 10.46
CA ARG A 469 30.22 -10.81 11.65
C ARG A 469 28.88 -10.14 11.40
N GLU A 470 28.69 -9.52 10.24
CA GLU A 470 27.41 -8.93 9.82
C GLU A 470 26.31 -9.99 9.75
N ARG A 471 26.58 -11.15 9.13
CA ARG A 471 25.64 -12.28 9.13
C ARG A 471 25.33 -12.76 10.54
N ALA A 472 26.32 -12.89 11.40
CA ALA A 472 26.12 -13.31 12.79
C ALA A 472 25.30 -12.27 13.58
N ALA A 473 25.56 -10.98 13.38
CA ALA A 473 24.82 -9.88 13.99
C ALA A 473 23.36 -9.88 13.52
N LEU A 474 23.11 -9.96 12.20
CA LEU A 474 21.76 -10.06 11.64
C LEU A 474 21.01 -11.29 12.17
N MET A 475 21.69 -12.43 12.30
CA MET A 475 21.08 -13.64 12.88
C MET A 475 20.80 -13.49 14.38
N ALA A 476 21.66 -12.78 15.11
CA ALA A 476 21.44 -12.48 16.53
C ALA A 476 20.27 -11.51 16.72
N GLU A 477 20.21 -10.44 15.93
CA GLU A 477 19.09 -9.49 15.87
C GLU A 477 17.79 -10.20 15.50
N ALA A 478 17.80 -11.06 14.48
CA ALA A 478 16.63 -11.86 14.10
C ALA A 478 16.17 -12.77 15.26
N ARG A 479 17.09 -13.39 16.01
CA ARG A 479 16.75 -14.18 17.20
C ARG A 479 16.16 -13.32 18.32
N GLN A 480 16.71 -12.13 18.57
CA GLN A 480 16.19 -11.19 19.56
C GLN A 480 14.79 -10.72 19.17
N GLN A 481 14.60 -10.31 17.92
CA GLN A 481 13.28 -9.94 17.38
C GLN A 481 12.28 -11.08 17.50
N GLN A 482 12.67 -12.32 17.18
CA GLN A 482 11.81 -13.50 17.39
C GLN A 482 11.45 -13.70 18.86
N GLN A 483 12.39 -13.52 19.78
CA GLN A 483 12.12 -13.63 21.21
C GLN A 483 11.18 -12.52 21.70
N GLU A 484 11.39 -11.27 21.26
CA GLU A 484 10.51 -10.14 21.58
C GLU A 484 9.09 -10.36 21.03
N VAL A 485 8.96 -10.81 19.79
CA VAL A 485 7.67 -11.17 19.18
C VAL A 485 7.00 -12.31 19.95
N ARG A 486 7.74 -13.33 20.38
CA ARG A 486 7.21 -14.42 21.24
C ARG A 486 6.75 -13.92 22.60
N GLN A 487 7.52 -13.06 23.26
CA GLN A 487 7.13 -12.49 24.55
C GLN A 487 5.92 -11.57 24.41
N ARG A 488 5.89 -10.74 23.36
CA ARG A 488 4.75 -9.88 23.03
C ARG A 488 3.50 -10.70 22.74
N SER A 489 3.60 -11.76 21.94
CA SER A 489 2.47 -12.62 21.60
C SER A 489 1.92 -13.36 22.82
N GLN A 490 2.79 -13.82 23.74
CA GLN A 490 2.36 -14.42 25.00
C GLN A 490 1.65 -13.41 25.90
N ARG A 491 2.19 -12.19 26.07
CA ARG A 491 1.56 -11.11 26.85
C ARG A 491 0.18 -10.75 26.27
N LEU A 492 0.09 -10.62 24.95
CA LEU A 492 -1.17 -10.34 24.25
C LEU A 492 -2.15 -11.51 24.36
N ALA A 493 -1.70 -12.76 24.28
CA ALA A 493 -2.56 -13.93 24.46
C ALA A 493 -3.18 -13.98 25.88
N GLN A 494 -2.37 -13.75 26.92
CA GLN A 494 -2.85 -13.68 28.30
C GLN A 494 -3.85 -12.53 28.47
N PHE A 495 -3.54 -11.35 27.93
CA PHE A 495 -4.44 -10.18 28.02
C PHE A 495 -5.76 -10.40 27.26
N ARG A 496 -5.71 -11.03 26.08
CA ARG A 496 -6.91 -11.41 25.32
C ARG A 496 -7.79 -12.38 26.10
N GLN A 497 -7.20 -13.37 26.77
CA GLN A 497 -7.96 -14.29 27.62
C GLN A 497 -8.62 -13.57 28.79
N GLN A 498 -7.89 -12.68 29.48
CA GLN A 498 -8.47 -11.84 30.54
C GLN A 498 -9.64 -10.99 30.00
N LYS A 499 -9.48 -10.37 28.83
CA LYS A 499 -10.54 -9.57 28.19
C LYS A 499 -11.75 -10.40 27.77
N LEU A 500 -11.56 -11.61 27.28
CA LEU A 500 -12.65 -12.54 27.00
C LEU A 500 -13.39 -12.94 28.29
N GLN A 501 -12.68 -13.17 29.39
CA GLN A 501 -13.29 -13.45 30.69
C GLN A 501 -14.05 -12.24 31.25
N GLU A 502 -13.47 -11.03 31.16
CA GLU A 502 -14.15 -9.77 31.49
C GLU A 502 -15.44 -9.61 30.67
N PHE A 503 -15.37 -9.89 29.37
CA PHE A 503 -16.54 -9.82 28.50
C PHE A 503 -17.60 -10.86 28.86
N ARG A 504 -17.19 -12.09 29.21
CA ARG A 504 -18.11 -13.12 29.71
C ARG A 504 -18.81 -12.69 31.01
N ALA A 505 -18.08 -12.02 31.91
CA ALA A 505 -18.62 -11.49 33.16
C ALA A 505 -19.67 -10.38 32.95
N THR A 506 -19.72 -9.72 31.79
CA THR A 506 -20.75 -8.71 31.50
C THR A 506 -22.16 -9.28 31.24
N GLY A 507 -22.33 -10.61 31.28
CA GLY A 507 -23.64 -11.25 31.18
C GLY A 507 -24.24 -11.25 29.77
N ILE A 508 -23.39 -11.20 28.74
CA ILE A 508 -23.83 -11.23 27.34
C ILE A 508 -24.22 -12.68 26.97
N PRO A 509 -25.33 -12.89 26.23
CA PRO A 509 -25.74 -14.23 25.82
C PRO A 509 -24.63 -15.01 25.09
N ASP A 510 -24.52 -16.30 25.40
CA ASP A 510 -23.45 -17.19 24.91
C ASP A 510 -23.35 -17.22 23.38
N LYS A 511 -24.46 -17.02 22.67
CA LYS A 511 -24.50 -16.93 21.20
C LYS A 511 -23.52 -15.88 20.65
N TYR A 512 -23.47 -14.68 21.25
CA TYR A 512 -22.58 -13.62 20.77
C TYR A 512 -21.17 -13.79 21.32
N PHE A 513 -21.02 -14.36 22.52
CA PHE A 513 -19.72 -14.70 23.09
C PHE A 513 -18.96 -15.71 22.20
N ALA A 514 -19.62 -16.82 21.81
CA ALA A 514 -19.03 -17.84 20.96
C ALA A 514 -18.60 -17.30 19.59
N LEU A 515 -19.39 -16.38 19.01
CA LEU A 515 -19.03 -15.71 17.76
C LEU A 515 -17.75 -14.87 17.90
N VAL A 516 -17.62 -14.13 19.00
CA VAL A 516 -16.43 -13.32 19.27
C VAL A 516 -15.22 -14.22 19.53
N GLU A 517 -15.38 -15.30 20.29
CA GLU A 517 -14.30 -16.24 20.59
C GLU A 517 -13.78 -16.95 19.32
N CYS A 518 -14.67 -17.45 18.46
CA CYS A 518 -14.29 -18.06 17.18
C CYS A 518 -13.56 -17.07 16.26
N ARG A 519 -14.04 -15.82 16.20
CA ARG A 519 -13.37 -14.76 15.42
C ARG A 519 -12.02 -14.36 16.00
N ALA A 520 -11.89 -14.31 17.33
CA ALA A 520 -10.63 -14.04 18.00
C ALA A 520 -9.59 -15.14 17.75
N ARG A 521 -10.00 -16.42 17.82
CA ARG A 521 -9.12 -17.58 17.57
C ARG A 521 -8.66 -17.67 16.11
N SER A 522 -9.57 -17.52 15.16
CA SER A 522 -9.24 -17.53 13.73
C SER A 522 -8.30 -16.40 13.30
N ARG A 523 -8.38 -15.24 13.96
CA ARG A 523 -7.43 -14.14 13.76
C ARG A 523 -6.09 -14.40 14.42
N ALA A 524 -6.08 -14.98 15.62
CA ALA A 524 -4.85 -15.40 16.29
C ALA A 524 -4.04 -16.40 15.44
N SER A 525 -4.71 -17.28 14.70
CA SER A 525 -4.06 -18.22 13.76
C SER A 525 -3.62 -17.59 12.43
N ARG A 526 -4.09 -16.37 12.10
CA ARG A 526 -3.73 -15.64 10.88
C ARG A 526 -2.53 -14.71 11.07
N ALA A 527 -2.11 -14.44 12.30
CA ALA A 527 -0.88 -13.71 12.54
C ALA A 527 0.29 -14.52 11.95
N PRO A 528 1.11 -13.94 11.06
CA PRO A 528 2.19 -14.67 10.42
C PRO A 528 3.19 -15.12 11.48
N SER A 529 3.42 -16.43 11.51
CA SER A 529 4.44 -17.13 12.30
C SER A 529 5.85 -16.68 11.95
#